data_AF-A0A8T4SQT5-F1
#
_entry.id   AF-A0A8T4SQT5-F1
#
_cell.length_a   1.000
_cell.length_b   1.000
_cell.length_c   1.000
_cell.angle_alpha   90.00
_cell.angle_beta   90.00
_cell.angle_gamma   90.00
#
_symmetry.space_group_name_H-M   'P 1'
#
loop_
_entity.id
_entity.type
_entity.pdbx_description
1 polymer ?
#
loop_
_entity_poly.entity_id
_entity_poly.type
_entity_poly.pdbx_seq_one_letter_code
_entity_poly.pdbx_strand_id
1 'polypeptide(L)' 'MASKTITIKTGVYEQLSGIKGRSESFSALFQRLLREKQPDLLKFAGAWKLTSEEDRRLREAMESERCRVQKDWEQRGTK' A
#
# COMPACT_ATOMS: atom_id res chain seq x y z
N MET A 1 -31.64 -3.07 7.23
CA MET A 1 -30.32 -2.48 7.51
C MET A 1 -30.52 -1.03 7.90
N ALA A 2 -29.80 -0.53 8.91
CA ALA A 2 -29.82 0.89 9.20
C ALA A 2 -29.10 1.65 8.08
N SER A 3 -29.75 2.66 7.52
CA SER A 3 -29.16 3.54 6.50
C SER A 3 -28.91 4.91 7.09
N LYS A 4 -27.82 5.56 6.65
CA LYS A 4 -27.55 6.97 6.94
C LYS A 4 -27.37 7.70 5.62
N THR A 5 -27.92 8.91 5.55
CA THR A 5 -27.73 9.80 4.41
C THR A 5 -26.52 10.68 4.68
N ILE A 6 -25.64 10.80 3.69
CA ILE A 6 -24.51 11.72 3.71
C ILE A 6 -24.63 12.66 2.52
N THR A 7 -24.26 13.92 2.73
CA THR A 7 -24.15 14.91 1.65
C THR A 7 -22.68 15.06 1.29
N ILE A 8 -22.38 15.03 0.00
CA ILE A 8 -21.02 15.23 -0.53
C ILE A 8 -21.04 16.31 -1.60
N LYS A 9 -19.87 16.90 -1.87
CA LYS A 9 -19.72 17.88 -2.96
C LYS A 9 -19.96 17.21 -4.31
N THR A 10 -20.53 17.95 -5.26
CA THR A 10 -20.83 17.45 -6.62
C THR A 10 -19.60 16.87 -7.31
N GLY A 11 -18.45 17.57 -7.29
CA GLY A 11 -17.23 17.05 -7.91
C GLY A 11 -16.72 15.74 -7.28
N VAL A 12 -16.98 15.51 -5.99
CA VAL A 12 -16.65 14.23 -5.34
C VAL A 12 -17.60 13.13 -5.81
N TYR A 13 -18.88 13.44 -5.97
CA TYR A 13 -19.84 12.49 -6.53
C TYR A 13 -19.47 12.06 -7.95
N GLU A 14 -19.10 13.00 -8.82
CA GLU A 14 -18.69 12.73 -10.20
C GLU A 14 -17.47 11.81 -10.25
N GLN A 15 -16.45 12.08 -9.42
CA GLN A 15 -15.27 11.22 -9.30
C GLN A 15 -15.65 9.80 -8.85
N LEU A 16 -16.46 9.67 -7.79
CA LEU A 16 -16.91 8.36 -7.31
C LEU A 16 -17.75 7.63 -8.36
N SER A 17 -18.59 8.35 -9.11
CA SER A 17 -19.39 7.77 -10.19
C SER A 17 -18.54 7.25 -11.34
N GLY A 18 -17.39 7.88 -11.63
CA GLY A 18 -16.44 7.39 -12.63
C GLY A 18 -15.70 6.12 -12.21
N ILE A 19 -15.48 5.93 -10.90
CA ILE A 19 -14.81 4.75 -10.33
C ILE A 19 -15.78 3.58 -10.11
N LYS A 20 -17.07 3.87 -9.91
CA LYS A 20 -18.13 2.91 -9.64
C LYS A 20 -18.37 1.99 -10.84
N GLY A 21 -18.41 0.68 -10.59
CA GLY A 21 -18.75 -0.31 -11.61
C GLY A 21 -20.19 -0.11 -12.15
N ARG A 22 -20.42 -0.52 -13.40
CA ARG A 22 -21.69 -0.31 -14.13
C ARG A 22 -22.94 -0.82 -13.39
N SER A 23 -22.79 -1.92 -12.65
CA SER A 23 -23.85 -2.54 -11.82
C SER A 23 -23.54 -2.52 -10.32
N GLU A 24 -22.49 -1.81 -9.91
CA GLU A 24 -22.10 -1.68 -8.50
C GLU A 24 -23.00 -0.66 -7.80
N SER A 25 -23.28 -0.82 -6.50
CA SER A 25 -23.93 0.22 -5.69
C SER A 25 -22.87 1.12 -5.04
N PHE A 26 -23.22 2.35 -4.64
CA PHE A 26 -22.27 3.20 -3.91
C PHE A 26 -21.83 2.57 -2.58
N SER A 27 -22.72 1.84 -1.90
CA SER A 27 -22.35 1.10 -0.69
C SER A 27 -21.30 0.01 -0.97
N ALA A 28 -21.42 -0.71 -2.08
CA ALA A 28 -20.42 -1.70 -2.50
C ALA A 28 -19.09 -1.05 -2.88
N LEU A 29 -19.11 0.08 -3.59
CA LEU A 29 -17.93 0.88 -3.89
C LEU A 29 -17.20 1.28 -2.60
N PHE A 30 -17.91 1.83 -1.61
CA PHE A 30 -17.29 2.22 -0.34
C PHE A 30 -16.68 1.02 0.40
N GLN A 31 -17.37 -0.12 0.42
CA GLN A 31 -16.82 -1.34 1.02
C GLN A 31 -15.55 -1.81 0.30
N ARG A 32 -15.53 -1.78 -1.03
CA ARG A 32 -14.37 -2.15 -1.83
C ARG A 32 -13.19 -1.22 -1.54
N LEU A 33 -13.41 0.09 -1.56
CA LEU A 33 -12.37 1.08 -1.24
C LEU A 33 -11.82 0.90 0.18
N LEU A 34 -12.69 0.60 1.16
CA LEU A 34 -12.25 0.34 2.54
C LEU A 34 -11.41 -0.93 2.65
N ARG A 35 -11.74 -1.98 1.89
CA ARG A 35 -10.92 -3.21 1.81
C ARG A 35 -9.60 -2.98 1.10
N GLU A 36 -9.59 -2.24 0.00
CA GLU A 36 -8.37 -1.91 -0.77
C GLU A 36 -7.37 -1.09 0.06
N LYS A 37 -7.85 -0.22 0.96
CA LYS A 37 -6.97 0.55 1.86
C LYS A 37 -6.28 -0.28 2.95
N GLN A 38 -6.73 -1.51 3.19
CA GLN A 38 -6.07 -2.44 4.10
C GLN A 38 -5.62 -3.67 3.33
N PRO A 39 -4.53 -3.58 2.53
CA PRO A 39 -3.86 -4.79 2.13
C PRO A 39 -3.43 -5.49 3.42
N ASP A 40 -3.99 -6.68 3.66
CA ASP A 40 -3.52 -7.55 4.72
C ASP A 40 -2.09 -7.98 4.38
N LEU A 41 -1.11 -7.19 4.83
CA LEU A 41 0.31 -7.42 4.56
C LEU A 41 0.79 -8.71 5.25
N LEU A 42 0.09 -9.17 6.29
CA LEU A 42 0.39 -10.42 6.97
C LEU A 42 0.15 -11.64 6.07
N LYS A 43 -0.76 -11.56 5.08
CA LYS A 43 -0.95 -12.64 4.10
C LYS A 43 0.29 -12.92 3.23
N PHE A 44 1.23 -11.98 3.19
CA PHE A 44 2.51 -12.12 2.48
C PHE A 44 3.67 -12.50 3.41
N ALA A 45 3.45 -12.54 4.74
CA ALA A 45 4.46 -12.96 5.69
C ALA A 45 4.81 -14.44 5.46
N GLY A 46 6.09 -14.72 5.16
CA GLY A 46 6.57 -16.07 4.87
C GLY A 46 6.14 -16.64 3.51
N ALA A 47 5.46 -15.86 2.66
CA ALA A 47 5.09 -16.29 1.31
C ALA A 47 6.33 -16.45 0.40
N TRP A 48 7.42 -15.76 0.73
CA TRP A 48 8.67 -15.88 0.01
C TRP A 48 9.47 -17.09 0.51
N LYS A 49 9.38 -18.21 -0.22
CA LYS A 49 10.25 -19.37 -0.01
C LYS A 49 11.56 -19.16 -0.76
N LEU A 50 12.48 -18.46 -0.13
CA LEU A 50 13.83 -18.26 -0.67
C LEU A 50 14.65 -19.53 -0.46
N THR A 51 15.45 -19.89 -1.46
CA THR A 51 16.58 -20.79 -1.22
C THR A 51 17.61 -20.10 -0.32
N SER A 52 18.47 -20.89 0.33
CA SER A 52 19.56 -20.35 1.18
C SER A 52 20.48 -19.38 0.42
N GLU A 53 20.70 -19.63 -0.88
CA GLU A 53 21.48 -18.75 -1.75
C GLU A 53 20.77 -17.44 -2.07
N GLU A 54 19.46 -17.47 -2.31
CA GLU A 54 18.69 -16.25 -2.57
C GLU A 54 18.54 -15.41 -1.30
N ASP A 55 18.33 -16.02 -0.13
CA ASP A 55 18.28 -15.31 1.16
C ASP A 55 19.63 -14.63 1.46
N ARG A 56 20.74 -15.33 1.23
CA ARG A 56 22.09 -14.78 1.39
C ARG A 56 22.30 -13.56 0.49
N ARG A 57 22.02 -13.67 -0.81
CA ARG A 57 22.17 -12.56 -1.76
C ARG A 57 21.30 -11.36 -1.40
N LEU A 58 20.07 -11.61 -0.94
CA LEU A 58 19.15 -10.56 -0.53
C LEU A 58 19.70 -9.81 0.69
N ARG A 59 20.23 -10.52 1.68
CA ARG A 59 20.85 -9.92 2.88
C ARG A 59 22.09 -9.10 2.54
N GLU A 60 22.97 -9.63 1.70
CA GLU A 60 24.17 -8.92 1.23
C GLU A 60 23.80 -7.64 0.46
N ALA A 61 22.78 -7.69 -0.39
CA ALA A 61 22.26 -6.52 -1.09
C ALA A 61 21.66 -5.48 -0.13
N MET A 62 20.89 -5.91 0.86
CA MET A 62 20.33 -5.00 1.88
C MET A 62 21.42 -4.36 2.75
N GLU A 63 22.46 -5.11 3.11
CA GLU A 63 23.55 -4.63 3.94
C GLU A 63 24.44 -3.62 3.20
N SER A 64 24.77 -3.90 1.93
CA SER A 64 25.51 -2.96 1.08
C SER A 64 24.76 -1.63 0.88
N GLU A 65 23.43 -1.69 0.70
CA GLU A 65 22.59 -0.50 0.61
C GLU A 65 22.53 0.27 1.94
N ARG A 66 22.40 -0.43 3.07
CA ARG A 66 22.46 0.21 4.40
C ARG A 66 23.78 0.95 4.63
N CYS A 67 24.90 0.32 4.31
CA CYS A 67 26.22 0.95 4.43
C CYS A 67 26.37 2.15 3.49
N ARG A 68 25.82 2.08 2.27
CA ARG A 68 25.82 3.21 1.33
C ARG A 68 25.04 4.39 1.88
N VAL A 69 23.80 4.14 2.29
CA VAL A 69 22.91 5.17 2.86
C VAL A 69 23.58 5.79 4.08
N GLN A 70 24.08 5.00 5.02
CA GLN A 70 24.73 5.50 6.23
C GLN A 70 25.93 6.41 5.93
N LYS A 71 26.80 6.03 4.99
CA LYS A 71 27.92 6.88 4.55
C LYS A 71 27.44 8.19 3.92
N ASP A 72 26.33 8.16 3.18
CA ASP A 72 25.75 9.35 2.56
C ASP A 72 25.15 10.30 3.61
N TRP A 73 24.57 9.77 4.69
CA TRP A 73 24.09 10.55 5.83
C TRP A 73 25.24 11.17 6.64
N GLU A 74 26.31 10.41 6.90
CA GLU A 74 27.50 10.90 7.62
C GLU A 74 28.19 12.05 6.86
N GLN A 75 28.22 12.00 5.52
CA GLN A 75 28.77 13.06 4.67
C GLN A 75 27.88 14.32 4.59
N ARG A 76 26.57 14.18 4.76
CA ARG A 76 25.62 15.32 4.78
C ARG A 76 25.58 16.04 6.14
N GLY A 77 25.89 15.34 7.23
CA GLY A 77 25.92 15.91 8.59
C GLY A 77 27.21 16.65 8.96
N THR A 78 28.23 16.63 8.11
CA THR A 78 29.54 17.27 8.32
C THR A 78 29.72 18.59 7.56
N LYS A 79 28.64 19.18 7.01
CA LYS A 79 28.63 20.52 6.40
C LYS A 79 27.86 21.52 7.22
#